data_AF-A0A8T5W2W5-F1
#
_entry.id   AF-A0A8T5W2W5-F1
#
_cell.length_a   1.000
_cell.length_b   1.000
_cell.length_c   1.000
_cell.angle_alpha   90.00
_cell.angle_beta   90.00
_cell.angle_gamma   90.00
#
_symmetry.space_group_name_H-M   'P 1'
#
loop_
_entity.id
_entity.type
_entity.pdbx_description
1 polymer ?
#
loop_
_entity_poly.entity_id
_entity_poly.type
_entity_poly.pdbx_seq_one_letter_code
_entity_poly.pdbx_strand_id
1 'polypeptide(L)'
;MNAEIISIGSEHLLGEIINTDAPYLCQRLSTLGIEIERQITIGDDKKGIASSLEEALRRVKMVITIGGLGPTPDDITKKVIATVAEEQLVLNEGILSEIEKKFKEEKNPMPSDNIKQAFLPRDSYPLENRVGIAPGFILETRNRIIIALPGPYNELVPMFE
;
A
#
# COMPACT_ATOMS: atom_id res chain seq x y z
N MET A 1 14.97 14.90 -0.27
CA MET A 1 14.82 13.44 -0.06
C MET A 1 14.32 12.86 -1.37
N ASN A 2 14.77 11.67 -1.79
CA ASN A 2 14.36 11.05 -3.05
C ASN A 2 13.38 9.88 -2.83
N ALA A 3 12.45 9.69 -3.76
CA ALA A 3 11.45 8.64 -3.70
C ALA A 3 11.17 7.97 -5.06
N GLU A 4 10.64 6.75 -5.01
CA GLU A 4 10.06 6.05 -6.16
C GLU A 4 8.61 5.67 -5.87
N ILE A 5 7.77 5.68 -6.92
CA ILE A 5 6.38 5.22 -6.87
C ILE A 5 6.23 3.92 -7.64
N ILE A 6 5.62 2.92 -7.02
CA ILE A 6 5.33 1.62 -7.63
C ILE A 6 3.81 1.41 -7.58
N SER A 7 3.15 1.53 -8.73
CA SER A 7 1.73 1.19 -8.87
C SER A 7 1.58 -0.30 -9.18
N ILE A 8 0.74 -0.99 -8.41
CA ILE A 8 0.54 -2.43 -8.46
C ILE A 8 -0.92 -2.68 -8.84
N GLY A 9 -1.12 -3.25 -10.03
CA GLY A 9 -2.44 -3.58 -10.56
C GLY A 9 -2.35 -3.99 -12.03
N SER A 10 -2.80 -5.20 -12.33
CA SER A 10 -2.78 -5.77 -13.69
C SER A 10 -3.70 -5.00 -14.65
N GLU A 11 -4.78 -4.44 -14.15
CA GLU A 11 -5.72 -3.58 -14.88
C GLU A 11 -5.06 -2.33 -15.47
N HIS A 12 -4.01 -1.81 -14.81
CA HIS A 12 -3.22 -0.71 -15.36
C HIS A 12 -2.33 -1.18 -16.53
N LEU A 13 -1.76 -2.38 -16.43
CA LEU A 13 -0.95 -2.96 -17.51
C LEU A 13 -1.79 -3.35 -18.74
N LEU A 14 -3.03 -3.79 -18.50
CA LEU A 14 -4.00 -4.12 -19.55
C LEU A 14 -4.67 -2.89 -20.17
N GLY A 15 -4.46 -1.70 -19.58
CA GLY A 15 -5.06 -0.44 -20.05
C GLY A 15 -6.56 -0.35 -19.77
N GLU A 16 -7.08 -1.16 -18.85
CA GLU A 16 -8.49 -1.12 -18.43
C GLU A 16 -8.77 0.12 -17.59
N ILE A 17 -7.78 0.54 -16.77
CA ILE A 17 -7.84 1.72 -15.92
C ILE A 17 -6.59 2.57 -16.11
N ILE A 18 -6.79 3.86 -16.38
CA ILE A 18 -5.71 4.85 -16.44
C ILE A 18 -5.19 5.09 -15.02
N ASN A 19 -3.88 4.94 -14.81
CA ASN A 19 -3.25 5.25 -13.53
C ASN A 19 -3.25 6.76 -13.28
N THR A 20 -4.21 7.23 -12.48
CA THR A 20 -4.33 8.63 -12.04
C THR A 20 -3.74 8.87 -10.64
N ASP A 21 -3.44 7.80 -9.91
CA ASP A 21 -2.99 7.85 -8.52
C ASP A 21 -1.52 8.32 -8.42
N ALA A 22 -0.64 7.74 -9.25
CA ALA A 22 0.76 8.10 -9.27
C ALA A 22 1.03 9.57 -9.67
N PRO A 23 0.37 10.14 -10.70
CA PRO A 23 0.47 11.57 -10.99
C PRO A 23 0.07 12.49 -9.83
N TYR A 24 -1.01 12.17 -9.11
CA TYR A 24 -1.43 12.94 -7.94
C TYR A 24 -0.34 12.91 -6.85
N LEU A 25 0.16 11.73 -6.50
CA LEU A 25 1.22 11.59 -5.50
C LEU A 25 2.50 12.31 -5.92
N CYS A 26 2.92 12.20 -7.19
CA CYS A 26 4.08 12.92 -7.70
C CYS A 26 3.95 14.43 -7.48
N GLN A 27 2.80 15.01 -7.82
CA GLN A 27 2.55 16.45 -7.63
C GLN A 27 2.61 16.82 -6.16
N ARG A 28 1.96 16.05 -5.29
CA ARG A 28 1.89 16.32 -3.85
C ARG A 28 3.23 16.15 -3.15
N LEU A 29 4.00 15.12 -3.49
CA LEU A 29 5.34 14.91 -2.92
C LEU A 29 6.31 16.00 -3.38
N SER A 30 6.17 16.46 -4.63
CA SER A 30 6.98 17.57 -5.16
C SER A 30 6.73 18.87 -4.38
N THR A 31 5.50 19.17 -3.97
CA THR A 31 5.22 20.36 -3.13
C THR A 31 5.81 20.25 -1.73
N LEU A 32 6.11 19.04 -1.27
CA LEU A 32 6.82 18.76 -0.02
C LEU A 32 8.35 18.74 -0.18
N GLY A 33 8.88 19.02 -1.38
CA GLY A 33 10.32 19.00 -1.66
C GLY A 33 10.92 17.59 -1.75
N ILE A 34 10.09 16.58 -2.01
CA ILE A 34 10.53 15.20 -2.27
C ILE A 34 10.69 15.03 -3.78
N GLU A 35 11.89 14.64 -4.20
CA GLU A 35 12.23 14.39 -5.60
C GLU A 35 11.79 12.97 -6.00
N ILE A 36 10.93 12.85 -7.01
CA ILE A 36 10.52 11.55 -7.54
C ILE A 36 11.48 11.15 -8.66
N GLU A 37 12.31 10.14 -8.42
CA GLU A 37 13.31 9.68 -9.40
C GLU A 37 12.70 8.75 -10.45
N ARG A 38 11.71 7.95 -10.05
CA ARG A 38 11.08 6.96 -10.93
C ARG A 38 9.66 6.68 -10.48
N GLN A 39 8.78 6.49 -11.45
CA GLN A 39 7.48 5.85 -11.26
C GLN A 39 7.37 4.66 -12.20
N ILE A 40 6.84 3.55 -11.71
CA ILE A 40 6.58 2.35 -12.51
C ILE A 40 5.20 1.78 -12.20
N THR A 41 4.66 1.05 -13.18
CA THR A 41 3.47 0.22 -13.01
C THR A 41 3.88 -1.24 -13.21
N ILE A 42 3.42 -2.12 -12.33
CA ILE A 42 3.66 -3.57 -12.37
C ILE A 42 2.35 -4.33 -12.10
N GLY A 43 2.33 -5.62 -12.42
CA GLY A 43 1.17 -6.48 -12.14
C GLY A 43 1.20 -7.10 -10.74
N ASP A 44 0.16 -7.85 -10.42
CA ASP A 44 -0.09 -8.46 -9.11
C ASP A 44 0.67 -9.78 -8.90
N ASP A 45 1.95 -9.80 -9.30
CA ASP A 45 2.80 -10.97 -9.17
C ASP A 45 3.87 -10.77 -8.09
N LYS A 46 4.01 -11.79 -7.23
CA LYS A 46 4.91 -11.73 -6.08
C LYS A 46 6.35 -11.37 -6.48
N LYS A 47 6.83 -11.91 -7.60
CA LYS A 47 8.22 -11.76 -8.02
C LYS A 47 8.47 -10.35 -8.54
N GLY A 48 7.56 -9.81 -9.36
CA GLY A 48 7.60 -8.45 -9.88
C GLY A 48 7.55 -7.40 -8.78
N ILE A 49 6.66 -7.57 -7.79
CA ILE A 49 6.57 -6.66 -6.64
C ILE A 49 7.88 -6.71 -5.83
N ALA A 50 8.37 -7.91 -5.51
CA ALA A 50 9.58 -8.06 -4.71
C ALA A 50 10.81 -7.46 -5.40
N SER A 51 11.06 -7.81 -6.66
CA SER A 51 12.22 -7.29 -7.39
C SER A 51 12.16 -5.78 -7.57
N SER A 52 10.97 -5.24 -7.83
CA SER A 52 10.79 -3.79 -7.99
C SER A 52 11.06 -3.04 -6.69
N LEU A 53 10.58 -3.56 -5.55
CA LEU A 53 10.87 -3.01 -4.22
C LEU A 53 12.36 -3.07 -3.91
N GLU A 54 13.00 -4.23 -4.07
CA GLU A 54 14.44 -4.40 -3.81
C GLU A 54 15.32 -3.49 -4.68
N GLU A 55 14.93 -3.30 -5.94
CA GLU A 55 15.60 -2.40 -6.86
C GLU A 55 15.42 -0.93 -6.47
N ALA A 56 14.20 -0.52 -6.14
CA ALA A 56 13.91 0.84 -5.70
C ALA A 56 14.62 1.19 -4.38
N LEU A 57 14.60 0.28 -3.40
CA LEU A 57 15.26 0.46 -2.10
C LEU A 57 16.80 0.58 -2.22
N ARG A 58 17.40 0.14 -3.33
CA ARG A 58 18.82 0.38 -3.61
C ARG A 58 19.12 1.81 -4.08
N ARG A 59 18.15 2.48 -4.72
CA ARG A 59 18.32 3.81 -5.35
C ARG A 59 17.82 4.95 -4.46
N VAL A 60 16.65 4.80 -3.85
CA VAL A 60 15.96 5.88 -3.15
C VAL A 60 15.83 5.66 -1.65
N LYS A 61 15.58 6.75 -0.90
CA LYS A 61 15.32 6.69 0.54
C LYS A 61 13.88 6.33 0.88
N MET A 62 12.93 6.58 -0.01
CA MET A 62 11.51 6.33 0.21
C MET A 62 10.92 5.59 -0.99
N VAL A 63 10.11 4.56 -0.76
CA VAL A 63 9.34 3.88 -1.80
C VAL A 63 7.88 3.94 -1.42
N ILE A 64 7.02 4.33 -2.36
CA ILE A 64 5.58 4.42 -2.17
C ILE A 64 4.92 3.41 -3.10
N THR A 65 4.20 2.45 -2.53
CA THR A 65 3.40 1.50 -3.30
C THR A 65 1.93 1.90 -3.30
N ILE A 66 1.27 1.72 -4.44
CA ILE A 66 -0.17 1.97 -4.62
C ILE A 66 -0.81 0.64 -5.02
N GLY A 67 -1.85 0.21 -4.31
CA GLY A 67 -2.64 -0.97 -4.67
C GLY A 67 -2.23 -2.29 -4.00
N GLY A 68 -3.06 -3.32 -4.18
CA GLY A 68 -2.85 -4.67 -3.65
C GLY A 68 -2.95 -4.81 -2.11
N LEU A 69 -3.77 -3.97 -1.45
CA LEU A 69 -3.93 -3.95 0.02
C LEU A 69 -5.25 -4.56 0.53
N GLY A 70 -6.17 -4.89 -0.37
CA GLY A 70 -7.52 -5.32 -0.07
C GLY A 70 -7.68 -6.78 0.38
N PRO A 71 -8.92 -7.32 0.28
CA PRO A 71 -9.27 -8.66 0.71
C PRO A 71 -9.09 -9.76 -0.35
N THR A 72 -8.73 -9.48 -1.60
CA THR A 72 -8.76 -10.47 -2.69
C THR A 72 -7.45 -11.28 -2.79
N PRO A 73 -7.44 -12.53 -3.32
CA PRO A 73 -6.25 -13.37 -3.32
C PRO A 73 -4.99 -12.76 -3.98
N ASP A 74 -5.20 -11.86 -4.94
CA ASP A 74 -4.22 -11.03 -5.64
C ASP A 74 -3.71 -9.83 -4.83
N ASP A 75 -4.41 -9.41 -3.75
CA ASP A 75 -3.92 -8.40 -2.80
C ASP A 75 -2.75 -8.94 -1.95
N ILE A 76 -1.55 -8.96 -2.54
CA ILE A 76 -0.34 -9.54 -1.92
C ILE A 76 0.70 -8.48 -1.51
N THR A 77 0.48 -7.19 -1.78
CA THR A 77 1.47 -6.11 -1.59
C THR A 77 2.04 -6.09 -0.17
N LYS A 78 1.17 -6.14 0.87
CA LYS A 78 1.61 -6.13 2.29
C LYS A 78 2.55 -7.27 2.61
N LYS A 79 2.22 -8.47 2.12
CA LYS A 79 2.99 -9.69 2.33
C LYS A 79 4.36 -9.62 1.67
N VAL A 80 4.42 -9.07 0.46
CA VAL A 80 5.68 -8.90 -0.26
C VAL A 80 6.55 -7.83 0.41
N ILE A 81 5.97 -6.69 0.79
CA ILE A 81 6.69 -5.63 1.52
C ILE A 81 7.33 -6.18 2.79
N ALA A 82 6.56 -6.89 3.63
CA ALA A 82 7.10 -7.49 4.84
C ALA A 82 8.23 -8.48 4.54
N THR A 83 8.08 -9.32 3.50
CA THR A 83 9.12 -10.27 3.09
C THR A 83 10.42 -9.55 2.68
N VAL A 84 10.32 -8.51 1.85
CA VAL A 84 11.47 -7.73 1.37
C VAL A 84 12.13 -6.94 2.50
N ALA A 85 11.33 -6.44 3.45
CA ALA A 85 11.83 -5.74 4.62
C ALA A 85 12.36 -6.66 5.73
N GLU A 86 12.32 -7.98 5.54
CA GLU A 86 12.65 -9.00 6.55
C GLU A 86 11.80 -8.88 7.83
N GLU A 87 10.57 -8.40 7.68
CA GLU A 87 9.61 -8.19 8.75
C GLU A 87 8.52 -9.26 8.80
N GLN A 88 7.94 -9.44 9.99
CA GLN A 88 6.80 -10.34 10.17
C GLN A 88 5.48 -9.59 9.95
N LEU A 89 4.53 -10.18 9.20
CA LEU A 89 3.13 -9.75 9.32
C LEU A 89 2.57 -10.23 10.64
N VAL A 90 1.96 -9.31 11.39
CA VAL A 90 1.24 -9.60 12.62
C VAL A 90 -0.18 -9.09 12.50
N LEU A 91 -1.12 -9.80 13.13
CA LEU A 91 -2.49 -9.34 13.24
C LEU A 91 -2.54 -8.14 14.19
N ASN A 92 -3.12 -7.04 13.74
CA ASN A 92 -3.42 -5.90 14.60
C ASN A 92 -4.88 -6.00 15.08
N GLU A 93 -5.07 -6.38 16.33
CA GLU A 93 -6.41 -6.57 16.94
C GLU A 93 -7.24 -5.28 16.96
N GLY A 94 -6.60 -4.11 17.08
CA GLY A 94 -7.28 -2.82 17.02
C GLY A 94 -7.88 -2.56 15.65
N ILE A 95 -7.09 -2.76 14.60
CA ILE A 95 -7.54 -2.64 13.21
C ILE A 95 -8.61 -3.69 12.90
N LEU A 96 -8.45 -4.93 13.36
CA LEU A 96 -9.49 -5.95 13.17
C LEU A 96 -10.82 -5.51 13.79
N SER A 97 -10.78 -4.98 15.01
CA SER A 97 -11.97 -4.44 15.69
C SER A 97 -12.62 -3.29 14.92
N GLU A 98 -11.83 -2.40 14.32
CA GLU A 98 -12.33 -1.31 13.48
C GLU A 98 -12.98 -1.82 12.19
N ILE A 99 -12.38 -2.83 11.54
CA ILE A 99 -12.95 -3.47 10.35
C ILE A 99 -14.29 -4.14 10.71
N GLU A 100 -14.33 -4.92 11.78
CA GLU A 100 -15.57 -5.57 12.26
C GLU A 100 -16.67 -4.54 12.56
N LYS A 101 -16.30 -3.41 13.17
CA LYS A 101 -17.22 -2.30 13.45
C LYS A 101 -17.81 -1.72 12.16
N LYS A 102 -16.99 -1.48 11.12
CA LYS A 102 -17.46 -0.97 9.82
C LYS A 102 -18.48 -1.90 9.17
N PHE A 103 -18.19 -3.20 9.11
CA PHE A 103 -19.15 -4.19 8.58
C PHE A 103 -20.46 -4.22 9.36
N LYS A 104 -20.38 -4.13 10.69
CA LYS A 104 -21.56 -4.08 11.57
C LYS A 104 -22.41 -2.83 11.34
N GLU A 105 -21.79 -1.67 11.16
CA GLU A 105 -22.48 -0.39 10.87
C GLU A 105 -23.19 -0.44 9.51
N GLU A 106 -22.58 -1.10 8.52
CA GLU A 106 -23.16 -1.37 7.21
C GLU A 106 -24.23 -2.50 7.21
N LYS A 107 -24.48 -3.12 8.37
CA LYS A 107 -25.39 -4.27 8.55
C LYS A 107 -25.02 -5.48 7.69
N ASN A 108 -23.75 -5.64 7.36
CA ASN A 108 -23.22 -6.74 6.58
C ASN A 108 -22.41 -7.70 7.47
N PRO A 109 -22.50 -9.03 7.29
CA PRO A 109 -21.56 -9.94 7.91
C PRO A 109 -20.16 -9.75 7.29
N MET A 110 -19.12 -9.69 8.12
CA MET A 110 -17.74 -9.59 7.63
C MET A 110 -17.29 -10.92 7.01
N PRO A 111 -16.89 -10.95 5.72
CA PRO A 111 -16.24 -12.11 5.13
C PRO A 111 -14.91 -12.42 5.83
N SER A 112 -14.56 -13.70 5.99
CA SER A 112 -13.32 -14.12 6.67
C SER A 112 -12.05 -13.56 6.01
N ASP A 113 -12.08 -13.33 4.70
CA ASP A 113 -10.95 -12.80 3.95
C ASP A 113 -10.60 -11.35 4.35
N ASN A 114 -11.53 -10.60 4.94
CA ASN A 114 -11.27 -9.26 5.45
C ASN A 114 -10.35 -9.26 6.68
N ILE A 115 -10.23 -10.37 7.42
CA ILE A 115 -9.29 -10.48 8.55
C ILE A 115 -7.87 -10.20 8.09
N LYS A 116 -7.49 -10.63 6.87
CA LYS A 116 -6.14 -10.42 6.36
C LYS A 116 -5.79 -8.94 6.16
N GLN A 117 -6.79 -8.07 6.02
CA GLN A 117 -6.56 -6.63 5.89
C GLN A 117 -6.02 -6.01 7.18
N ALA A 118 -6.28 -6.64 8.34
CA ALA A 118 -5.77 -6.24 9.64
C ALA A 118 -4.34 -6.73 9.93
N PHE A 119 -3.74 -7.53 9.04
CA PHE A 119 -2.33 -7.88 9.18
C PHE A 119 -1.46 -6.78 8.57
N LEU A 120 -0.47 -6.34 9.34
CA LEU A 120 0.53 -5.35 8.93
C LEU A 120 1.93 -5.83 9.31
N PRO A 121 3.00 -5.30 8.69
CA PRO A 121 4.36 -5.52 9.19
C PRO A 121 4.47 -5.07 10.65
N ARG A 122 5.14 -5.86 11.49
CA ARG A 122 5.19 -5.70 12.96
C ARG A 122 5.52 -4.28 13.41
N ASP A 123 6.58 -3.71 12.84
CA ASP A 123 7.08 -2.39 13.22
C ASP A 123 6.60 -1.27 12.27
N SER A 124 5.47 -1.49 11.61
CA SER A 124 4.84 -0.46 10.77
C SER A 124 3.89 0.44 11.55
N TYR A 125 3.82 1.70 11.14
CA TYR A 125 2.81 2.66 11.57
C TYR A 125 1.57 2.54 10.67
N PRO A 126 0.40 2.17 11.21
CA PRO A 126 -0.83 2.05 10.41
C PRO A 126 -1.35 3.41 9.95
N LEU A 127 -1.86 3.46 8.73
CA LEU A 127 -2.58 4.61 8.19
C LEU A 127 -4.08 4.28 8.12
N GLU A 128 -4.88 5.05 8.85
CA GLU A 128 -6.34 4.89 8.86
C GLU A 128 -6.90 5.12 7.46
N ASN A 129 -7.76 4.19 7.02
CA ASN A 129 -8.57 4.38 5.83
C ASN A 129 -9.97 4.82 6.23
N ARG A 130 -10.28 6.11 6.04
CA ARG A 130 -11.58 6.67 6.44
C ARG A 130 -12.69 6.42 5.42
N VAL A 131 -12.34 6.01 4.21
CA VAL A 131 -13.27 5.82 3.09
C VAL A 131 -13.51 4.34 2.82
N GLY A 132 -12.44 3.54 2.80
CA GLY A 132 -12.48 2.10 2.57
C GLY A 132 -12.17 1.29 3.82
N ILE A 133 -11.80 0.02 3.61
CA ILE A 133 -11.53 -0.96 4.68
C ILE A 133 -10.02 -1.14 4.89
N ALA A 134 -9.25 -1.27 3.81
CA ALA A 134 -7.84 -1.63 3.87
C ALA A 134 -7.01 -0.48 4.44
N PRO A 135 -6.35 -0.62 5.60
CA PRO A 135 -5.41 0.38 6.07
C PRO A 135 -4.17 0.40 5.17
N GLY A 136 -3.62 1.59 4.98
CA GLY A 136 -2.25 1.76 4.53
C GLY A 136 -1.28 1.57 5.70
N PHE A 137 0.02 1.69 5.42
CA PHE A 137 1.02 1.71 6.49
C PHE A 137 2.32 2.38 6.04
N ILE A 138 3.09 2.86 7.02
CA ILE A 138 4.47 3.32 6.86
C ILE A 138 5.36 2.34 7.59
N LEU A 139 6.35 1.77 6.90
CA LEU A 139 7.36 0.92 7.47
C LEU A 139 8.73 1.59 7.35
N GLU A 140 9.30 1.93 8.50
CA GLU A 140 10.68 2.39 8.58
C GLU A 140 11.60 1.19 8.75
N THR A 141 12.52 1.04 7.81
CA THR A 141 13.66 0.12 7.94
C THR A 141 14.92 0.94 8.26
N ARG A 142 16.07 0.31 8.50
CA ARG A 142 17.31 0.97 8.98
C ARG A 142 17.64 2.31 8.32
N ASN A 143 17.46 2.44 7.00
CA ASN A 143 17.78 3.68 6.25
C ASN A 143 16.79 3.98 5.11
N ARG A 144 15.61 3.34 5.12
CA ARG A 144 14.61 3.43 4.05
C ARG A 144 13.20 3.45 4.63
N ILE A 145 12.31 4.14 3.93
CA ILE A 145 10.89 4.23 4.26
C ILE A 145 10.10 3.54 3.16
N ILE A 146 9.19 2.64 3.52
CA ILE A 146 8.20 2.07 2.59
C ILE A 146 6.84 2.56 3.03
N ILE A 147 6.10 3.21 2.14
CA ILE A 147 4.71 3.65 2.38
C ILE A 147 3.80 2.85 1.46
N ALA A 148 2.80 2.20 2.02
CA ALA A 148 1.80 1.47 1.24
C ALA A 148 0.45 2.17 1.32
N LEU A 149 -0.09 2.54 0.17
CA LEU A 149 -1.36 3.24 0.01
C LEU A 149 -2.35 2.37 -0.80
N PRO A 150 -3.67 2.53 -0.59
CA PRO A 150 -4.69 1.81 -1.34
C PRO A 150 -4.69 2.22 -2.82
N GLY A 151 -5.22 1.36 -3.68
CA GLY A 151 -5.36 1.63 -5.11
C GLY A 151 -6.45 2.66 -5.44
N PRO A 152 -7.68 2.52 -4.92
CA PRO A 152 -8.76 3.44 -5.24
C PRO A 152 -8.44 4.91 -4.90
N TYR A 153 -8.53 5.80 -5.88
CA TYR A 153 -8.21 7.23 -5.75
C TYR A 153 -8.95 7.92 -4.60
N ASN A 154 -10.22 7.56 -4.38
CA ASN A 154 -11.06 8.10 -3.31
C ASN A 154 -10.62 7.66 -1.90
N GLU A 155 -9.85 6.58 -1.78
CA GLU A 155 -9.24 6.13 -0.53
C GLU A 155 -7.81 6.65 -0.39
N LEU A 156 -7.06 6.69 -1.50
CA LEU A 156 -5.66 7.15 -1.53
C LEU A 156 -5.51 8.62 -1.16
N VAL A 157 -6.31 9.50 -1.77
CA VAL A 157 -6.20 10.95 -1.55
C VAL A 157 -6.41 11.29 -0.06
N PRO A 158 -7.51 10.90 0.61
CA PRO A 158 -7.72 11.23 2.02
C PRO A 158 -6.74 10.56 2.98
N MET A 159 -6.10 9.46 2.58
CA MET A 159 -5.07 8.80 3.39
C MET A 159 -3.72 9.51 3.28
N PHE A 160 -3.44 10.14 2.13
CA PHE A 160 -2.20 10.87 1.91
C PHE A 160 -2.20 12.25 2.58
N GLU A 161 -3.34 12.96 2.59
CA GLU A 161 -3.50 14.28 3.23
C GLU A 161 -3.42 14.25 4.76
#